data_AF-A0A7W3VIE4-F1
#
_entry.id   AF-A0A7W3VIE4-F1
#
_cell.length_a   1.000
_cell.length_b   1.000
_cell.length_c   1.000
_cell.angle_alpha   90.00
_cell.angle_beta   90.00
_cell.angle_gamma   90.00
#
_symmetry.space_group_name_H-M   'P 1'
#
loop_
_entity.id
_entity.type
_entity.pdbx_description
1 polymer ?
#
loop_
_entity_poly.entity_id
_entity_poly.type
_entity_poly.pdbx_seq_one_letter_code
_entity_poly.pdbx_strand_id
1 'polypeptide(L)'
;MDKIQRVNEAVKWVVFEGLAKNHTDLAQKLGYKKSSFSQIINGRVNLSNSFVNRLVTFAPILNRKWLLTGEGSLFLSQPKIVQEEVIKGQMKGINLLLENESTYLTKSDIPEILYNKRGNTFTFYPGGKMYIEVFKIPFSRHATYSEHYFDIEQLKKHFVSVEFSIDYFELGYYQAFEVIGDTMNAGNIEDTPNGAEVLAREINRDLWGGGFKRTKYGFILVTKDHILHKDIIQYNAKTEVVQLSSRNANYSIMEYNLKDVLQIFHVIKRFF
;
A
#
# COMPACT_ATOMS: atom_id res chain seq x y z
N MET A 1 -18.08 10.76 -2.39
CA MET A 1 -17.86 10.04 -1.12
C MET A 1 -18.63 10.74 0.00
N ASP A 2 -19.41 10.00 0.78
CA ASP A 2 -20.17 10.56 1.90
C ASP A 2 -19.29 10.86 3.13
N LYS A 3 -19.85 11.53 4.14
CA LYS A 3 -19.13 11.97 5.35
C LYS A 3 -18.59 10.80 6.19
N ILE A 4 -19.33 9.69 6.26
CA ILE A 4 -18.94 8.50 7.03
C ILE A 4 -17.84 7.74 6.28
N GLN A 5 -17.95 7.62 4.96
CA GLN A 5 -16.92 7.04 4.10
C GLN A 5 -15.58 7.80 4.25
N ARG A 6 -15.60 9.14 4.25
CA ARG A 6 -14.41 9.96 4.51
C ARG A 6 -13.78 9.68 5.88
N VAL A 7 -14.58 9.62 6.94
CA VAL A 7 -14.08 9.26 8.27
C VAL A 7 -13.53 7.85 8.31
N ASN A 8 -14.17 6.91 7.62
CA ASN A 8 -13.69 5.53 7.53
C ASN A 8 -12.33 5.45 6.82
N GLU A 9 -12.09 6.24 5.78
CA GLU A 9 -10.77 6.35 5.16
C GLU A 9 -9.72 6.88 6.14
N ALA A 10 -10.03 7.93 6.88
CA ALA A 10 -9.13 8.48 7.89
C ALA A 10 -8.81 7.47 9.01
N VAL A 11 -9.84 6.79 9.53
CA VAL A 11 -9.70 5.75 10.56
C VAL A 11 -8.85 4.59 10.06
N LYS A 12 -9.09 4.14 8.82
CA LYS A 12 -8.28 3.10 8.18
C LYS A 12 -6.83 3.55 8.06
N TRP A 13 -6.58 4.80 7.64
CA TRP A 13 -5.22 5.33 7.50
C TRP A 13 -4.51 5.36 8.85
N VAL A 14 -5.18 5.79 9.91
CA VAL A 14 -4.63 5.81 11.27
C VAL A 14 -4.19 4.41 11.74
N VAL A 15 -5.00 3.38 11.46
CA VAL A 15 -4.61 1.99 11.78
C VAL A 15 -3.49 1.51 10.88
N PHE A 16 -3.56 1.83 9.59
CA PHE A 16 -2.56 1.46 8.60
C PHE A 16 -1.17 2.01 8.91
N GLU A 17 -1.06 3.27 9.34
CA GLU A 17 0.20 3.89 9.79
C GLU A 17 0.71 3.35 11.14
N GLY A 18 0.00 2.40 11.75
CA GLY A 18 0.34 1.84 13.05
C GLY A 18 0.22 2.85 14.19
N LEU A 19 -0.50 3.96 14.01
CA LEU A 19 -0.82 4.88 15.10
C LEU A 19 -1.81 4.21 16.08
N ALA A 20 -2.63 3.29 15.57
CA ALA A 20 -3.43 2.37 16.35
C ALA A 20 -3.32 0.93 15.81
N LYS A 21 -3.34 -0.07 16.69
CA LYS A 21 -3.22 -1.49 16.31
C LYS A 21 -4.43 -1.99 15.53
N ASN A 22 -5.62 -1.50 15.87
CA ASN A 22 -6.89 -1.84 15.25
C ASN A 22 -7.96 -0.80 15.66
N HIS A 23 -9.20 -0.95 15.16
CA HIS A 23 -10.30 -0.04 15.51
C HIS A 23 -10.61 0.00 17.02
N THR A 24 -10.36 -1.09 17.76
CA THR A 24 -10.61 -1.12 19.22
C THR A 24 -9.56 -0.31 19.97
N ASP A 25 -8.28 -0.46 19.61
CA ASP A 25 -7.18 0.36 20.15
C ASP A 25 -7.40 1.85 19.81
N LEU A 26 -7.80 2.15 18.56
CA LEU A 26 -8.11 3.52 18.17
C LEU A 26 -9.27 4.10 18.99
N ALA A 27 -10.35 3.34 19.17
CA ALA A 27 -11.49 3.78 19.97
C ALA A 27 -11.05 4.18 21.39
N GLN A 28 -10.26 3.33 22.05
CA GLN A 28 -9.73 3.60 23.39
C GLN A 28 -8.84 4.85 23.41
N LYS A 29 -7.92 4.99 22.45
CA LYS A 29 -7.04 6.16 22.33
C LYS A 29 -7.79 7.47 22.09
N LEU A 30 -8.93 7.42 21.40
CA LEU A 30 -9.80 8.59 21.19
C LEU A 30 -10.75 8.85 22.38
N GLY A 31 -10.77 7.99 23.39
CA GLY A 31 -11.62 8.09 24.56
C GLY A 31 -13.06 7.60 24.34
N TYR A 32 -13.27 6.68 23.39
CA TYR A 32 -14.57 6.07 23.10
C TYR A 32 -14.63 4.60 23.53
N LYS A 33 -15.82 4.18 23.97
CA LYS A 33 -16.14 2.75 24.10
C LYS A 33 -16.20 2.11 22.71
N LYS A 34 -15.80 0.83 22.60
CA LYS A 34 -15.83 0.05 21.35
C LYS A 34 -17.20 0.09 20.65
N SER A 35 -18.28 -0.04 21.43
CA SER A 35 -19.66 -0.01 20.90
C SER A 35 -20.03 1.34 20.31
N SER A 36 -19.73 2.44 21.02
CA SER A 36 -20.00 3.81 20.56
C SER A 36 -19.18 4.15 19.31
N PHE A 37 -17.90 3.78 19.29
CA PHE A 37 -17.04 3.98 18.12
C PHE A 37 -17.60 3.24 16.90
N SER A 38 -17.97 1.96 17.08
CA SER A 38 -18.56 1.11 16.03
C SER A 38 -19.85 1.71 15.45
N GLN A 39 -20.73 2.25 16.30
CA GLN A 39 -21.97 2.88 15.83
C GLN A 39 -21.70 4.13 14.97
N ILE A 40 -20.66 4.91 15.28
CA ILE A 40 -20.27 6.09 14.51
C ILE A 40 -19.70 5.69 13.15
N ILE A 41 -18.69 4.80 13.11
CA ILE A 41 -18.02 4.41 11.84
C ILE A 41 -18.95 3.66 10.88
N ASN A 42 -19.98 3.00 11.40
CA ASN A 42 -20.99 2.31 10.61
C ASN A 42 -22.19 3.21 10.26
N GLY A 43 -22.15 4.51 10.58
CA GLY A 43 -23.21 5.47 10.26
C GLY A 43 -24.52 5.26 11.01
N ARG A 44 -24.55 4.42 12.06
CA ARG A 44 -25.75 4.23 12.91
C ARG A 44 -25.99 5.41 13.83
N VAL A 45 -24.95 6.19 14.12
CA VAL A 45 -25.01 7.43 14.88
C VAL A 45 -24.39 8.54 14.04
N ASN A 46 -25.04 9.71 14.03
CA ASN A 46 -24.55 10.88 13.32
C ASN A 46 -23.14 11.26 13.78
N LEU A 47 -22.27 11.50 12.79
CA LEU A 47 -20.90 11.90 13.02
C LEU A 47 -20.83 13.31 13.64
N SER A 48 -20.43 13.36 14.90
CA SER A 48 -20.25 14.61 15.65
C SER A 48 -18.95 15.34 15.30
N ASN A 49 -18.95 16.67 15.42
CA ASN A 49 -17.73 17.46 15.33
C ASN A 49 -16.70 17.09 16.41
N SER A 50 -17.16 16.65 17.59
CA SER A 50 -16.29 16.19 18.68
C SER A 50 -15.46 14.97 18.27
N PHE A 51 -16.07 14.01 17.58
CA PHE A 51 -15.35 12.84 17.06
C PHE A 51 -14.29 13.26 16.05
N VAL A 52 -14.66 14.10 15.06
CA VAL A 52 -13.72 14.58 14.04
C VAL A 52 -12.57 15.36 14.66
N ASN A 53 -12.87 16.23 15.64
CA ASN A 53 -11.84 16.99 16.37
C ASN A 53 -10.89 16.04 17.10
N ARG A 54 -11.39 15.05 17.85
CA ARG A 54 -10.53 14.05 18.53
C ARG A 54 -9.66 13.28 17.55
N LEU A 55 -10.21 12.89 16.40
CA LEU A 55 -9.48 12.17 15.35
C LEU A 55 -8.36 13.02 14.76
N VAL A 56 -8.61 14.30 14.46
CA VAL A 56 -7.60 15.23 13.94
C VAL A 56 -6.60 15.63 15.04
N THR A 57 -7.01 15.73 16.30
CA THR A 57 -6.06 15.92 17.42
C THR A 57 -5.14 14.71 17.57
N PHE A 58 -5.67 13.50 17.41
CA PHE A 58 -4.89 12.26 17.49
C PHE A 58 -3.96 12.07 16.29
N ALA A 59 -4.40 12.46 15.09
CA ALA A 59 -3.62 12.44 13.87
C ALA A 59 -3.66 13.82 13.20
N PRO A 60 -2.77 14.75 13.62
CA PRO A 60 -2.76 16.15 13.18
C PRO A 60 -2.56 16.36 11.68
N ILE A 61 -2.03 15.35 10.98
CA ILE A 61 -1.90 15.37 9.52
C ILE A 61 -3.26 15.26 8.82
N LEU A 62 -4.33 14.83 9.49
CA LEU A 62 -5.65 14.72 8.88
C LEU A 62 -6.30 16.09 8.67
N ASN A 63 -6.87 16.28 7.49
CA ASN A 63 -7.59 17.47 7.10
C ASN A 63 -9.02 17.47 7.63
N ARG A 64 -9.23 18.25 8.70
CA ARG A 64 -10.57 18.47 9.27
C ARG A 64 -11.59 18.97 8.25
N LYS A 65 -11.20 19.88 7.35
CA LYS A 65 -12.10 20.47 6.35
C LYS A 65 -12.62 19.38 5.43
N TRP A 66 -11.72 18.53 4.93
CA TRP A 66 -12.09 17.42 4.07
C TRP A 66 -12.98 16.40 4.79
N LEU A 67 -12.67 16.03 6.05
CA LEU A 67 -13.51 15.10 6.81
C LEU A 67 -14.97 15.60 6.94
N LEU A 68 -15.15 16.90 7.13
CA LEU A 68 -16.48 17.49 7.29
C LEU A 68 -17.19 17.74 5.96
N THR A 69 -16.50 18.32 4.99
CA THR A 69 -17.11 18.88 3.76
C THR A 69 -16.83 18.05 2.51
N GLY A 70 -15.74 17.29 2.50
CA GLY A 70 -15.20 16.64 1.31
C GLY A 70 -14.35 17.55 0.43
N GLU A 71 -14.19 18.83 0.79
CA GLU A 71 -13.35 19.75 0.04
C GLU A 71 -11.87 19.62 0.43
N GLY A 72 -11.01 19.62 -0.59
CA GLY A 72 -9.57 19.45 -0.43
C GLY A 72 -9.17 17.98 -0.44
N SER A 73 -8.19 17.62 0.36
CA SER A 73 -7.67 16.26 0.47
C SER A 73 -7.74 15.73 1.90
N LEU A 74 -7.59 14.41 2.08
CA LEU A 74 -7.63 13.75 3.39
C LEU A 74 -6.57 14.31 4.35
N PHE A 75 -5.46 14.86 3.86
CA PHE A 75 -4.36 15.34 4.67
C PHE A 75 -4.17 16.86 4.56
N LEU A 76 -3.68 17.46 5.65
CA LEU A 76 -3.21 18.83 5.64
C LEU A 76 -1.87 18.81 4.92
N SER A 77 -1.87 19.26 3.69
CA SER A 77 -0.68 19.45 2.86
C SER A 77 0.24 20.50 3.49
N GLN A 78 1.00 20.11 4.52
CA GLN A 78 2.26 20.77 4.92
C GLN A 78 3.27 19.78 5.51
N PRO A 79 4.56 20.04 5.25
CA PRO A 79 5.61 19.04 5.11
C PRO A 79 6.22 18.64 6.45
N LYS A 80 6.64 17.38 6.59
CA LYS A 80 7.88 17.14 7.34
C LYS A 80 9.02 17.65 6.47
N ILE A 81 9.71 18.66 7.00
CA ILE A 81 10.97 19.27 6.56
C ILE A 81 11.58 18.59 5.33
N VAL A 82 11.20 19.12 4.16
CA VAL A 82 11.82 18.86 2.86
C VAL A 82 13.19 19.58 2.78
N GLN A 83 13.68 20.23 3.84
CA GLN A 83 14.91 21.03 3.77
C GLN A 83 16.20 20.27 4.13
N GLU A 84 16.19 19.26 5.01
CA GLU A 84 17.46 18.63 5.43
C GLU A 84 17.88 17.41 4.61
N GLU A 85 16.93 16.69 3.99
CA GLU A 85 17.26 15.55 3.10
C GLU A 85 17.34 15.93 1.60
N VAL A 86 16.68 17.01 1.16
CA VAL A 86 16.78 17.48 -0.24
C VAL A 86 18.19 17.97 -0.56
N ILE A 87 18.90 18.56 0.41
CA ILE A 87 20.31 18.97 0.25
C ILE A 87 21.24 17.75 0.10
N LYS A 88 20.82 16.55 0.54
CA LYS A 88 21.59 15.32 0.42
C LYS A 88 21.31 14.52 -0.85
N GLY A 89 20.63 15.10 -1.85
CA GLY A 89 20.63 14.58 -3.23
C GLY A 89 19.99 13.20 -3.44
N GLN A 90 19.12 12.75 -2.54
CA GLN A 90 18.60 11.37 -2.57
C GLN A 90 17.18 11.21 -3.16
N MET A 91 16.45 12.28 -3.48
CA MET A 91 15.14 12.18 -4.17
C MET A 91 15.23 12.68 -5.62
N LYS A 92 15.38 11.75 -6.57
CA LYS A 92 15.37 12.06 -8.01
C LYS A 92 14.03 12.64 -8.50
N GLY A 93 12.91 12.26 -7.91
CA GLY A 93 11.57 12.69 -8.35
C GLY A 93 11.26 14.18 -8.08
N ILE A 94 11.78 14.74 -6.99
CA ILE A 94 11.54 16.15 -6.62
C ILE A 94 12.46 17.09 -7.39
N ASN A 95 13.73 16.71 -7.61
CA ASN A 95 14.68 17.54 -8.36
C ASN A 95 14.26 17.68 -9.84
N LEU A 96 13.70 16.64 -10.45
CA LEU A 96 13.22 16.68 -11.84
C LEU A 96 12.07 17.69 -12.06
N LEU A 97 11.28 17.98 -11.01
CA LEU A 97 10.17 18.94 -11.07
C LEU A 97 10.63 20.40 -10.86
N LEU A 98 11.74 20.62 -10.17
CA LEU A 98 12.28 21.96 -9.90
C LEU A 98 13.19 22.48 -11.01
N GLU A 99 13.84 21.59 -11.76
CA GLU A 99 14.79 21.96 -12.82
C GLU A 99 14.11 22.30 -14.16
N ASN A 100 12.87 21.85 -14.37
CA ASN A 100 12.11 22.14 -15.60
C ASN A 100 11.29 23.44 -15.45
N GLU A 101 12.01 24.56 -15.44
CA GLU A 101 11.62 25.89 -15.94
C GLU A 101 10.33 26.57 -15.40
N SER A 102 10.55 27.60 -14.57
CA SER A 102 9.88 28.91 -14.63
C SER A 102 8.38 28.96 -14.92
N THR A 103 7.57 28.41 -14.01
CA THR A 103 6.16 28.80 -13.89
C THR A 103 5.86 29.05 -12.42
N TYR A 104 5.26 30.20 -12.11
CA TYR A 104 4.77 30.50 -10.76
C TYR A 104 3.72 29.46 -10.36
N LEU A 105 4.14 28.38 -9.69
CA LEU A 105 3.22 27.39 -9.16
C LEU A 105 2.31 28.10 -8.15
N THR A 106 1.02 28.16 -8.45
CA THR A 106 0.05 28.61 -7.47
C THR A 106 -0.07 27.52 -6.39
N LYS A 107 -0.49 27.86 -5.17
CA LYS A 107 -0.67 26.87 -4.09
C LYS A 107 -1.59 25.69 -4.49
N SER A 108 -2.46 25.91 -5.48
CA SER A 108 -3.33 24.91 -6.09
C SER A 108 -2.65 23.93 -7.04
N ASP A 109 -1.40 24.18 -7.46
CA ASP A 109 -0.62 23.33 -8.37
C ASP A 109 0.35 22.39 -7.64
N ILE A 110 0.45 22.54 -6.31
CA ILE A 110 1.35 21.74 -5.46
C ILE A 110 0.70 20.36 -5.22
N PRO A 111 1.37 19.25 -5.58
CA PRO A 111 0.85 17.92 -5.29
C PRO A 111 0.83 17.65 -3.77
N GLU A 112 -0.18 16.92 -3.33
CA GLU A 112 -0.19 16.36 -1.97
C GLU A 112 0.67 15.10 -1.94
N ILE A 113 1.51 14.98 -0.91
CA ILE A 113 2.42 13.85 -0.75
C ILE A 113 2.10 13.15 0.56
N LEU A 114 1.91 11.83 0.48
CA LEU A 114 1.77 10.94 1.62
C LEU A 114 2.91 9.95 1.63
N TYR A 115 3.39 9.63 2.81
CA TYR A 115 4.34 8.54 2.98
C TYR A 115 3.82 7.62 4.07
N ASN A 116 4.03 6.32 3.89
CA ASN A 116 3.81 5.36 4.96
C ASN A 116 5.13 5.00 5.64
N LYS A 117 5.04 4.52 6.88
CA LYS A 117 6.20 4.02 7.64
C LYS A 117 6.87 2.78 7.03
N ARG A 118 6.57 2.37 5.80
CA ARG A 118 7.22 1.23 5.14
C ARG A 118 7.92 1.63 3.84
N GLY A 119 8.04 2.93 3.59
CA GLY A 119 8.81 3.47 2.47
C GLY A 119 8.03 3.62 1.17
N ASN A 120 6.68 3.57 1.20
CA ASN A 120 5.91 4.02 0.04
C ASN A 120 5.64 5.51 0.13
N THR A 121 5.79 6.20 -1.00
CA THR A 121 5.38 7.59 -1.17
C THR A 121 4.26 7.64 -2.20
N PHE A 122 3.20 8.38 -1.92
CA PHE A 122 2.06 8.59 -2.80
C PHE A 122 1.96 10.07 -3.12
N THR A 123 1.87 10.40 -4.40
CA THR A 123 1.82 11.78 -4.89
C THR A 123 0.51 12.01 -5.62
N PHE A 124 -0.28 12.97 -5.16
CA PHE A 124 -1.60 13.31 -5.70
C PHE A 124 -1.54 14.68 -6.36
N TYR A 125 -1.62 14.71 -7.68
CA TYR A 125 -1.58 15.94 -8.44
C TYR A 125 -2.99 16.57 -8.54
N PRO A 126 -3.05 17.91 -8.54
CA PRO A 126 -4.23 18.65 -8.98
C PRO A 126 -4.66 18.17 -10.38
N GLY A 127 -5.92 17.75 -10.52
CA GLY A 127 -6.43 17.09 -11.74
C GLY A 127 -6.56 15.57 -11.65
N GLY A 128 -6.25 14.98 -10.50
CA GLY A 128 -6.57 13.57 -10.19
C GLY A 128 -5.54 12.54 -10.65
N LYS A 129 -4.42 12.98 -11.23
CA LYS A 129 -3.28 12.09 -11.51
C LYS A 129 -2.62 11.69 -10.21
N MET A 130 -2.30 10.40 -10.09
CA MET A 130 -1.76 9.83 -8.87
C MET A 130 -0.58 8.93 -9.19
N TYR A 131 0.46 9.04 -8.37
CA TYR A 131 1.68 8.26 -8.49
C TYR A 131 2.02 7.61 -7.17
N ILE A 132 2.68 6.46 -7.26
CA ILE A 132 3.25 5.76 -6.11
C ILE A 132 4.70 5.44 -6.38
N GLU A 133 5.56 5.79 -5.43
CA GLU A 133 6.96 5.38 -5.38
C GLU A 133 7.12 4.24 -4.36
N VAL A 134 7.74 3.15 -4.80
CA VAL A 134 7.97 1.94 -3.99
C VAL A 134 9.35 1.36 -4.32
N PHE A 135 9.94 0.56 -3.42
CA PHE A 135 11.14 -0.20 -3.78
C PHE A 135 10.85 -1.21 -4.90
N LYS A 136 11.84 -1.47 -5.75
CA LYS A 136 11.80 -2.56 -6.74
C LYS A 136 12.62 -3.74 -6.26
N ILE A 137 11.97 -4.90 -6.14
CA ILE A 137 12.59 -6.14 -5.67
C ILE A 137 12.62 -7.16 -6.82
N PRO A 138 13.77 -7.40 -7.45
CA PRO A 138 13.92 -8.51 -8.37
C PRO A 138 13.77 -9.86 -7.65
N PHE A 139 13.11 -10.83 -8.27
CA PHE A 139 12.98 -12.18 -7.67
C PHE A 139 14.33 -12.82 -7.36
N SER A 140 15.36 -12.53 -8.15
CA SER A 140 16.74 -13.00 -7.96
C SER A 140 17.39 -12.46 -6.69
N ARG A 141 16.82 -11.41 -6.08
CA ARG A 141 17.31 -10.77 -4.85
C ARG A 141 16.51 -11.18 -3.62
N HIS A 142 15.82 -12.33 -3.69
CA HIS A 142 15.02 -12.89 -2.59
C HIS A 142 15.76 -12.91 -1.26
N ALA A 143 16.98 -13.46 -1.20
CA ALA A 143 17.70 -13.63 0.06
C ALA A 143 17.85 -12.30 0.82
N THR A 144 18.37 -11.27 0.14
CA THR A 144 18.50 -9.91 0.69
C THR A 144 17.16 -9.31 1.12
N TYR A 145 16.09 -9.52 0.33
CA TYR A 145 14.78 -8.99 0.68
C TYR A 145 14.18 -9.71 1.90
N SER A 146 14.26 -11.04 1.96
CA SER A 146 13.71 -11.87 3.03
C SER A 146 14.35 -11.60 4.40
N GLU A 147 15.61 -11.18 4.42
CA GLU A 147 16.33 -10.78 5.64
C GLU A 147 15.96 -9.37 6.13
N HIS A 148 15.51 -8.49 5.23
CA HIS A 148 15.39 -7.05 5.49
C HIS A 148 14.01 -6.45 5.23
N TYR A 149 12.98 -7.24 4.87
CA TYR A 149 11.65 -6.74 4.51
C TYR A 149 10.92 -5.91 5.60
N PHE A 150 11.42 -5.96 6.84
CA PHE A 150 10.92 -5.18 7.98
C PHE A 150 11.78 -3.95 8.32
N ASP A 151 12.93 -3.76 7.67
CA ASP A 151 13.87 -2.67 7.92
C ASP A 151 14.06 -1.80 6.67
N ILE A 152 13.42 -0.63 6.68
CA ILE A 152 13.41 0.30 5.55
C ILE A 152 14.80 0.85 5.26
N GLU A 153 15.62 1.09 6.28
CA GLU A 153 16.95 1.64 6.08
C GLU A 153 17.87 0.63 5.41
N GLN A 154 17.65 -0.67 5.65
CA GLN A 154 18.32 -1.72 4.89
C GLN A 154 17.74 -1.85 3.48
N LEU A 155 16.41 -1.78 3.32
CA LEU A 155 15.80 -1.81 1.98
C LEU A 155 16.32 -0.68 1.09
N LYS A 156 16.42 0.56 1.59
CA LYS A 156 17.00 1.71 0.87
C LYS A 156 18.44 1.49 0.42
N LYS A 157 19.25 0.76 1.21
CA LYS A 157 20.65 0.48 0.87
C LYS A 157 20.79 -0.57 -0.23
N HIS A 158 19.85 -1.50 -0.31
CA HIS A 158 19.94 -2.67 -1.18
C HIS A 158 19.09 -2.60 -2.44
N PHE A 159 18.08 -1.74 -2.47
CA PHE A 159 17.10 -1.65 -3.53
C PHE A 159 16.84 -0.20 -3.95
N VAL A 160 16.52 -0.03 -5.23
CA VAL A 160 16.13 1.27 -5.79
C VAL A 160 14.63 1.46 -5.71
N SER A 161 14.19 2.71 -5.62
CA SER A 161 12.78 3.07 -5.80
C SER A 161 12.41 3.17 -7.28
N VAL A 162 11.14 2.88 -7.58
CA VAL A 162 10.50 3.08 -8.88
C VAL A 162 9.14 3.74 -8.68
N GLU A 163 8.71 4.52 -9.67
CA GLU A 163 7.44 5.25 -9.64
C GLU A 163 6.45 4.67 -10.65
N PHE A 164 5.18 4.54 -10.25
CA PHE A 164 4.10 4.09 -11.12
C PHE A 164 2.90 5.03 -11.06
N SER A 165 2.21 5.19 -12.19
CA SER A 165 0.89 5.84 -12.22
C SER A 165 -0.21 4.87 -11.78
N ILE A 166 -1.08 5.33 -10.89
CA ILE A 166 -2.20 4.57 -10.35
C ILE A 166 -3.53 5.27 -10.63
N ASP A 167 -4.56 4.47 -10.89
CA ASP A 167 -5.90 4.96 -11.25
C ASP A 167 -6.77 5.22 -10.01
N TYR A 168 -6.44 4.57 -8.89
CA TYR A 168 -7.12 4.72 -7.61
C TYR A 168 -6.14 4.44 -6.46
N PHE A 169 -6.40 5.04 -5.30
CA PHE A 169 -5.62 4.83 -4.08
C PHE A 169 -6.43 4.03 -3.09
N GLU A 170 -5.82 2.96 -2.59
CA GLU A 170 -6.28 2.26 -1.40
C GLU A 170 -5.16 2.19 -0.38
N LEU A 171 -5.52 2.27 0.90
CA LEU A 171 -4.57 2.10 1.98
C LEU A 171 -3.99 0.68 1.96
N GLY A 172 -2.68 0.60 2.19
CA GLY A 172 -1.95 -0.66 2.14
C GLY A 172 -0.46 -0.45 1.93
N TYR A 173 0.31 -1.48 2.23
CA TYR A 173 1.72 -1.53 1.87
C TYR A 173 1.83 -2.03 0.43
N TYR A 174 2.59 -1.32 -0.38
CA TYR A 174 2.83 -1.65 -1.77
C TYR A 174 4.30 -1.98 -1.97
N GLN A 175 4.55 -2.88 -2.91
CA GLN A 175 5.88 -3.30 -3.29
C GLN A 175 5.89 -3.55 -4.78
N ALA A 176 6.95 -3.10 -5.47
CA ALA A 176 7.19 -3.53 -6.83
C ALA A 176 8.12 -4.74 -6.87
N PHE A 177 7.81 -5.64 -7.79
CA PHE A 177 8.67 -6.79 -8.07
C PHE A 177 9.01 -6.84 -9.55
N GLU A 178 10.25 -7.18 -9.85
CA GLU A 178 10.65 -7.57 -11.20
C GLU A 178 10.54 -9.10 -11.30
N VAL A 179 9.62 -9.55 -12.14
CA VAL A 179 9.26 -10.96 -12.30
C VAL A 179 10.34 -11.68 -13.09
N ILE A 180 10.75 -12.85 -12.58
CA ILE A 180 11.70 -13.73 -13.27
C ILE A 180 11.01 -15.06 -13.61
N GLY A 181 11.16 -15.47 -14.86
CA GLY A 181 10.58 -16.66 -15.45
C GLY A 181 9.15 -16.46 -15.98
N ASP A 182 8.67 -17.46 -16.72
CA ASP A 182 7.41 -17.39 -17.48
C ASP A 182 6.27 -18.19 -16.84
N THR A 183 6.35 -18.45 -15.53
CA THR A 183 5.33 -19.28 -14.84
C THR A 183 3.92 -18.68 -14.90
N MET A 184 3.83 -17.35 -14.96
CA MET A 184 2.56 -16.63 -15.08
C MET A 184 2.33 -16.10 -16.50
N ASN A 185 3.06 -16.64 -17.49
CA ASN A 185 2.99 -16.29 -18.90
C ASN A 185 2.54 -17.46 -19.77
N ALA A 186 1.27 -17.50 -20.14
CA ALA A 186 0.71 -18.46 -21.10
C ALA A 186 0.26 -17.78 -22.41
N GLY A 187 0.64 -16.51 -22.62
CA GLY A 187 0.28 -15.73 -23.81
C GLY A 187 -1.08 -15.03 -23.75
N ASN A 188 -1.77 -15.03 -22.60
CA ASN A 188 -3.05 -14.33 -22.45
C ASN A 188 -2.86 -12.86 -22.03
N ILE A 189 -3.88 -12.04 -22.26
CA ILE A 189 -3.84 -10.59 -21.95
C ILE A 189 -3.58 -10.28 -20.46
N GLU A 190 -4.02 -11.17 -19.56
CA GLU A 190 -3.87 -11.01 -18.10
C GLU A 190 -2.55 -11.58 -17.56
N ASP A 191 -1.73 -12.20 -18.43
CA ASP A 191 -0.54 -12.95 -18.06
C ASP A 191 0.70 -12.07 -17.93
N THR A 192 1.60 -12.42 -17.01
CA THR A 192 2.77 -11.59 -16.70
C THR A 192 4.02 -12.21 -17.31
N PRO A 193 4.64 -11.57 -18.32
CA PRO A 193 5.84 -12.09 -18.96
C PRO A 193 7.08 -11.94 -18.06
N ASN A 194 8.11 -12.75 -18.32
CA ASN A 194 9.42 -12.57 -17.72
C ASN A 194 9.96 -11.14 -17.93
N GLY A 195 10.57 -10.58 -16.89
CA GLY A 195 11.13 -9.22 -16.88
C GLY A 195 10.09 -8.12 -16.64
N ALA A 196 8.80 -8.43 -16.59
CA ALA A 196 7.77 -7.45 -16.26
C ALA A 196 7.92 -6.94 -14.82
N GLU A 197 7.62 -5.66 -14.62
CA GLU A 197 7.47 -5.10 -13.30
C GLU A 197 6.01 -5.20 -12.86
N VAL A 198 5.78 -5.59 -11.61
CA VAL A 198 4.44 -5.68 -11.04
C VAL A 198 4.35 -4.83 -9.79
N LEU A 199 3.31 -4.01 -9.71
CA LEU A 199 2.94 -3.32 -8.49
C LEU A 199 1.95 -4.21 -7.73
N ALA A 200 2.26 -4.53 -6.48
CA ALA A 200 1.46 -5.42 -5.68
C ALA A 200 1.18 -4.82 -4.30
N ARG A 201 -0.02 -5.06 -3.76
CA ARG A 201 -0.44 -4.63 -2.44
C ARG A 201 -0.43 -5.80 -1.47
N GLU A 202 0.21 -5.62 -0.32
CA GLU A 202 0.26 -6.64 0.71
C GLU A 202 -1.12 -6.96 1.29
N ILE A 203 -1.36 -8.24 1.49
CA ILE A 203 -2.49 -8.76 2.25
C ILE A 203 -2.00 -8.96 3.68
N ASN A 204 -2.56 -8.19 4.62
CA ASN A 204 -2.20 -8.31 6.03
C ASN A 204 -2.39 -9.77 6.50
N ARG A 205 -1.42 -10.27 7.27
CA ARG A 205 -1.39 -11.63 7.79
C ARG A 205 -2.65 -12.02 8.57
N ASP A 206 -3.25 -11.08 9.29
CA ASP A 206 -4.50 -11.30 10.04
C ASP A 206 -5.69 -11.65 9.12
N LEU A 207 -5.60 -11.33 7.83
CA LEU A 207 -6.65 -11.62 6.84
C LEU A 207 -6.46 -12.96 6.14
N TRP A 208 -5.31 -13.62 6.28
CA TRP A 208 -4.99 -14.85 5.55
C TRP A 208 -5.94 -16.00 5.91
N GLY A 209 -6.37 -16.08 7.17
CA GLY A 209 -7.33 -17.08 7.63
C GLY A 209 -8.71 -17.00 6.98
N GLY A 210 -9.05 -15.85 6.38
CA GLY A 210 -10.27 -15.66 5.60
C GLY A 210 -10.20 -16.26 4.18
N GLY A 211 -9.04 -16.79 3.79
CA GLY A 211 -8.78 -17.29 2.45
C GLY A 211 -8.49 -16.19 1.43
N PHE A 212 -8.23 -16.62 0.20
CA PHE A 212 -7.77 -15.76 -0.90
C PHE A 212 -8.76 -15.81 -2.05
N LYS A 213 -9.28 -14.64 -2.47
CA LYS A 213 -10.16 -14.55 -3.63
C LYS A 213 -9.34 -14.58 -4.91
N ARG A 214 -9.87 -15.16 -5.98
CA ARG A 214 -9.22 -15.12 -7.30
C ARG A 214 -8.98 -13.67 -7.74
N THR A 215 -7.81 -13.41 -8.31
CA THR A 215 -7.36 -12.08 -8.73
C THR A 215 -7.08 -12.06 -10.22
N LYS A 216 -7.05 -10.86 -10.79
CA LYS A 216 -6.81 -10.67 -12.22
C LYS A 216 -5.37 -11.01 -12.63
N TYR A 217 -4.40 -10.69 -11.77
CA TYR A 217 -2.97 -10.83 -12.09
C TYR A 217 -2.21 -11.75 -11.13
N GLY A 218 -2.91 -12.53 -10.30
CA GLY A 218 -2.32 -13.45 -9.34
C GLY A 218 -1.78 -12.77 -8.08
N PHE A 219 -0.88 -13.47 -7.40
CA PHE A 219 -0.27 -13.09 -6.14
C PHE A 219 1.24 -13.21 -6.20
N ILE A 220 1.93 -12.34 -5.45
CA ILE A 220 3.33 -12.54 -5.09
C ILE A 220 3.40 -13.13 -3.69
N LEU A 221 4.07 -14.27 -3.55
CA LEU A 221 4.37 -14.87 -2.26
C LEU A 221 5.86 -14.74 -2.01
N VAL A 222 6.22 -14.07 -0.91
CA VAL A 222 7.59 -14.01 -0.42
C VAL A 222 7.69 -15.09 0.65
N THR A 223 8.38 -16.18 0.33
CA THR A 223 8.57 -17.31 1.22
C THR A 223 9.94 -17.22 1.90
N LYS A 224 10.25 -18.15 2.79
CA LYS A 224 11.59 -18.27 3.39
C LYS A 224 12.68 -18.57 2.36
N ASP A 225 12.32 -19.16 1.21
CA ASP A 225 13.29 -19.68 0.23
C ASP A 225 13.22 -18.96 -1.12
N HIS A 226 12.04 -18.49 -1.53
CA HIS A 226 11.81 -17.93 -2.86
C HIS A 226 10.78 -16.78 -2.86
N ILE A 227 10.83 -15.95 -3.91
CA ILE A 227 9.70 -15.11 -4.31
C ILE A 227 8.98 -15.82 -5.46
N LEU A 228 7.67 -15.97 -5.35
CA LEU A 228 6.84 -16.71 -6.29
C LEU A 228 5.71 -15.83 -6.83
N HIS A 229 5.52 -15.83 -8.15
CA HIS A 229 4.30 -15.30 -8.78
C HIS A 229 3.38 -16.47 -9.15
N LYS A 230 2.20 -16.57 -8.51
CA LYS A 230 1.25 -17.67 -8.69
C LYS A 230 -0.19 -17.22 -8.50
N ASP A 231 -1.13 -18.00 -9.02
CA ASP A 231 -2.53 -17.94 -8.56
C ASP A 231 -2.69 -18.84 -7.33
N ILE A 232 -3.43 -18.38 -6.30
CA ILE A 232 -3.84 -19.22 -5.16
C ILE A 232 -5.22 -19.80 -5.50
N ILE A 233 -5.30 -21.11 -5.71
CA ILE A 233 -6.53 -21.78 -6.16
C ILE A 233 -7.29 -22.47 -5.04
N GLN A 234 -6.60 -22.85 -3.96
CA GLN A 234 -7.21 -23.47 -2.79
C GLN A 234 -6.48 -23.05 -1.51
N TYR A 235 -7.21 -22.97 -0.41
CA TYR A 235 -6.68 -22.76 0.92
C TYR A 235 -7.34 -23.73 1.90
N ASN A 236 -6.53 -24.47 2.65
CA ASN A 236 -6.98 -25.32 3.73
C ASN A 236 -6.72 -24.63 5.09
N ALA A 237 -7.77 -24.10 5.70
CA ALA A 237 -7.69 -23.39 6.96
C ALA A 237 -7.24 -24.25 8.15
N LYS A 238 -7.43 -25.59 8.10
CA LYS A 238 -7.01 -26.48 9.19
C LYS A 238 -5.52 -26.73 9.19
N THR A 239 -4.93 -26.89 8.01
CA THR A 239 -3.49 -27.19 7.85
C THR A 239 -2.66 -25.96 7.54
N GLU A 240 -3.32 -24.81 7.28
CA GLU A 240 -2.71 -23.56 6.82
C GLU A 240 -1.91 -23.73 5.52
N VAL A 241 -2.38 -24.61 4.63
CA VAL A 241 -1.73 -24.89 3.33
C VAL A 241 -2.50 -24.20 2.21
N VAL A 242 -1.77 -23.54 1.30
CA VAL A 242 -2.29 -23.00 0.04
C VAL A 242 -1.83 -23.85 -1.13
N GLN A 243 -2.71 -24.03 -2.11
CA GLN A 243 -2.35 -24.60 -3.40
C GLN A 243 -2.12 -23.47 -4.41
N LEU A 244 -0.94 -23.51 -5.04
CA LEU A 244 -0.45 -22.52 -5.97
C LEU A 244 -0.44 -23.10 -7.38
N SER A 245 -1.04 -22.38 -8.33
CA SER A 245 -0.98 -22.73 -9.74
C SER A 245 -0.26 -21.66 -10.56
N SER A 246 0.49 -22.12 -11.55
CA SER A 246 1.00 -21.30 -12.65
C SER A 246 -0.08 -21.16 -13.72
N ARG A 247 -0.06 -20.06 -14.47
CA ARG A 247 -0.91 -19.92 -15.67
C ARG A 247 -0.31 -20.62 -16.86
N ASN A 248 1.02 -20.67 -16.91
CA ASN A 248 1.74 -21.50 -17.85
C ASN A 248 1.59 -22.97 -17.46
N ALA A 249 0.89 -23.74 -18.29
CA ALA A 249 0.53 -25.14 -18.04
C ALA A 249 1.73 -26.09 -17.98
N ASN A 250 2.92 -25.65 -18.40
CA ASN A 250 4.15 -26.43 -18.29
C ASN A 250 4.66 -26.58 -16.85
N TYR A 251 4.06 -25.87 -15.89
CA TYR A 251 4.46 -25.89 -14.50
C TYR A 251 3.37 -26.55 -13.63
N SER A 252 3.79 -27.51 -12.81
CA SER A 252 2.89 -28.23 -11.90
C SER A 252 2.33 -27.35 -10.79
N ILE A 253 1.16 -27.75 -10.28
CA ILE A 253 0.59 -27.20 -9.04
C ILE A 253 1.52 -27.53 -7.87
N MET A 254 1.64 -26.60 -6.93
CA MET A 254 2.51 -26.72 -5.76
C MET A 254 1.69 -26.47 -4.49
N GLU A 255 2.08 -27.09 -3.38
CA GLU A 255 1.52 -26.78 -2.06
C GLU A 255 2.53 -26.00 -1.23
N TYR A 256 2.07 -25.00 -0.49
CA TYR A 256 2.91 -24.21 0.41
C TYR A 256 2.23 -24.02 1.76
N ASN A 257 2.98 -24.24 2.84
CA ASN A 257 2.49 -23.93 4.19
C ASN A 257 2.66 -22.43 4.46
N LEU A 258 1.60 -21.76 4.93
CA LEU A 258 1.63 -20.33 5.23
C LEU A 258 2.63 -19.96 6.35
N LYS A 259 3.07 -20.93 7.17
CA LYS A 259 4.13 -20.73 8.17
C LYS A 259 5.50 -20.44 7.53
N ASP A 260 5.69 -20.87 6.29
CA ASP A 260 6.91 -20.63 5.50
C ASP A 260 6.75 -19.44 4.54
N VAL A 261 5.62 -18.74 4.61
CA VAL A 261 5.35 -17.51 3.86
C VAL A 261 5.53 -16.31 4.78
N LEU A 262 6.46 -15.42 4.40
CA LEU A 262 6.76 -14.18 5.10
C LEU A 262 5.71 -13.11 4.77
N GLN A 263 5.41 -12.93 3.48
CA GLN A 263 4.45 -11.93 3.00
C GLN A 263 3.69 -12.44 1.78
N ILE A 264 2.45 -11.97 1.62
CA ILE A 264 1.63 -12.22 0.43
C ILE A 264 1.14 -10.89 -0.10
N PHE A 265 1.27 -10.68 -1.40
CA PHE A 265 0.79 -9.50 -2.10
C PHE A 265 -0.20 -9.89 -3.19
N HIS A 266 -1.27 -9.12 -3.31
CA HIS A 266 -2.16 -9.13 -4.47
C HIS A 266 -1.59 -8.22 -5.55
N VAL A 267 -1.36 -8.75 -6.76
CA VAL A 267 -0.86 -7.96 -7.89
C VAL A 267 -1.97 -7.06 -8.43
N ILE A 268 -1.75 -5.74 -8.40
CA ILE A 268 -2.74 -4.75 -8.82
C ILE A 268 -2.51 -4.24 -10.24
N LYS A 269 -1.25 -4.16 -10.68
CA LYS A 269 -0.89 -3.63 -12.00
C LYS A 269 0.43 -4.25 -12.46
N ARG A 270 0.60 -4.32 -13.78
CA ARG A 270 1.77 -4.88 -14.47
C ARG A 270 2.28 -3.86 -15.47
N PHE A 271 3.59 -3.82 -15.69
CA PHE A 271 4.28 -2.88 -16.57
C PHE A 271 5.31 -3.67 -17.39
N PHE A 272 5.17 -3.62 -18.71
CA PHE A 272 6.02 -4.28 -19.70
C PHE A 272 5.77 -3.69 -21.09
#